data_AF-F8D5V0-F1
#
_entry.id   AF-F8D5V0-F1
#
_cell.length_a   1.000
_cell.length_b   1.000
_cell.length_c   1.000
_cell.angle_alpha   90.00
_cell.angle_beta   90.00
_cell.angle_gamma   90.00
#
_symmetry.space_group_name_H-M   'P 1'
#
loop_
_entity.id
_entity.type
_entity.pdbx_description
1 polymer ?
#
loop_
_entity_poly.entity_id
_entity_poly.type
_entity_poly.pdbx_seq_one_letter_code
_entity_poly.pdbx_strand_id
1 'polypeptide(L)'
;MNRTTLDSVFAVGFVAVAVGILVARANPATAYEASVYTATPTATWAGLAIGLAIAVLGAIGCRGREQAIAIGLGSLAVTAIVSLPVIRNYRFAGMGDALTHLGWTRDIVTGNMAPHELIYPGVHSLAAVVHYIGGVSIERALLFTIVFLFVPFLIFAPLAAREIDNTGLAAGCAAVVAWMVLPINNVATHMGVHTNSNALFLVPVVVFAFVTFLRRRSTIERLPFGLSPFSVLVYLTAIGLLLVHLQQMVNIVVLVGAIAGVQFLARRRYDDHPILEHPTTYVQTVVLGAMFTIWALANERFRNAATTLVEGVLSADIGAGQEVDQRGTSLTEIGGSIAELFVKMFLDAAVIGLVAGLFVLVTWIGWTRTDREASTFVTYFGLALVPLGIMFALYFVGTPTMAFRQVGFIYVVLTILGGVALAHAITGLSRYITRPGANAVASIGLGVLLVLGLLTVYASPLIYSPTQHVTDEQFSGYESSFEHTAGDQPYVGLGYDPYRYDHGINGLEGQEEAPLSGAAFSSGTVDAERFEAGNYSGAYRGVDYYLTISAFDETRETEVYRGLDISEEAVAGVETDPAANKVISNEEYEMYAVASES
;
A
#
# COMPACT_ATOMS: atom_id res chain seq x y z
N MET A 1 21.56 -19.49 -25.08
CA MET A 1 22.83 -19.06 -24.47
C MET A 1 23.38 -20.22 -23.64
N ASN A 2 24.69 -20.40 -23.57
CA ASN A 2 25.24 -21.38 -22.62
C ASN A 2 25.03 -20.85 -21.18
N ARG A 3 25.09 -21.75 -20.20
CA ARG A 3 24.86 -21.42 -18.79
C ARG A 3 25.79 -20.34 -18.26
N THR A 4 27.07 -20.39 -18.61
CA THR A 4 28.06 -19.41 -18.14
C THR A 4 27.73 -18.00 -18.61
N THR A 5 27.20 -17.85 -19.83
CA THR A 5 26.79 -16.53 -20.36
C THR A 5 25.58 -15.99 -19.58
N LEU A 6 24.60 -16.84 -19.24
CA LEU A 6 23.45 -16.43 -18.43
C LEU A 6 23.87 -16.05 -17.01
N ASP A 7 24.74 -16.84 -16.38
CA ASP A 7 25.28 -16.55 -15.06
C ASP A 7 26.04 -15.20 -15.05
N SER A 8 26.84 -14.91 -16.09
CA SER A 8 27.49 -13.60 -16.24
C SER A 8 26.49 -12.45 -16.41
N VAL A 9 25.42 -12.63 -17.19
CA VAL A 9 24.38 -11.61 -17.37
C VAL A 9 23.66 -11.33 -16.05
N PHE A 10 23.30 -12.36 -15.28
CA PHE A 10 22.71 -12.15 -13.96
C PHE A 10 23.67 -11.48 -12.99
N ALA A 11 24.95 -11.85 -13.00
CA ALA A 11 25.97 -11.18 -12.17
C ALA A 11 26.07 -9.69 -12.49
N VAL A 12 26.05 -9.31 -13.77
CA VAL A 12 25.99 -7.89 -14.19
C VAL A 12 24.74 -7.22 -13.64
N GLY A 13 23.58 -7.87 -13.71
CA GLY A 13 22.34 -7.34 -13.14
C GLY A 13 22.42 -7.10 -11.62
N PHE A 14 22.93 -8.06 -10.85
CA PHE A 14 23.10 -7.90 -9.40
C PHE A 14 24.11 -6.81 -9.06
N VAL A 15 25.22 -6.71 -9.80
CA VAL A 15 26.21 -5.64 -9.61
C VAL A 15 25.60 -4.28 -9.92
N ALA A 16 24.82 -4.15 -11.00
CA ALA A 16 24.15 -2.91 -11.37
C ALA A 16 23.17 -2.44 -10.28
N VAL A 17 22.36 -3.36 -9.73
CA VAL A 17 21.46 -3.07 -8.60
C VAL A 17 22.24 -2.68 -7.35
N ALA A 18 23.31 -3.42 -7.02
CA ALA A 18 24.15 -3.10 -5.87
C ALA A 18 24.80 -1.71 -5.97
N VAL A 19 25.35 -1.37 -7.14
CA VAL A 19 25.90 -0.03 -7.41
C VAL A 19 24.82 1.03 -7.27
N GLY A 20 23.62 0.80 -7.81
CA GLY A 20 22.51 1.74 -7.67
C GLY A 20 22.12 2.00 -6.21
N ILE A 21 22.03 0.93 -5.40
CA ILE A 21 21.76 1.05 -3.95
C ILE A 21 22.86 1.84 -3.24
N LEU A 22 24.14 1.56 -3.55
CA LEU A 22 25.27 2.26 -2.95
C LEU A 22 25.29 3.75 -3.32
N VAL A 23 24.94 4.09 -4.56
CA VAL A 23 24.82 5.49 -5.00
C VAL A 23 23.69 6.19 -4.26
N ALA A 24 22.49 5.58 -4.15
CA ALA A 24 21.39 6.15 -3.38
C ALA A 24 21.77 6.36 -1.91
N ARG A 25 22.44 5.39 -1.29
CA ARG A 25 22.92 5.49 0.09
C ARG A 25 23.97 6.58 0.28
N ALA A 26 24.83 6.81 -0.71
CA ALA A 26 25.85 7.85 -0.66
C ALA A 26 25.27 9.27 -0.88
N ASN A 27 23.99 9.38 -1.24
CA ASN A 27 23.28 10.64 -1.43
C ASN A 27 21.99 10.64 -0.58
N PRO A 28 22.13 10.69 0.77
CA PRO A 28 20.99 10.79 1.67
C PRO A 28 20.20 12.08 1.44
N ALA A 29 18.94 12.09 1.85
CA ALA A 29 18.15 13.31 1.87
C ALA A 29 18.71 14.27 2.94
N THR A 30 18.95 15.53 2.56
CA THR A 30 19.43 16.59 3.46
C THR A 30 18.39 17.67 3.70
N ALA A 31 17.31 17.64 2.93
CA ALA A 31 16.21 18.58 2.98
C ALA A 31 14.91 17.86 2.54
N TYR A 32 13.79 18.56 2.61
CA TYR A 32 12.51 18.06 2.13
C TYR A 32 12.58 17.69 0.64
N GLU A 33 11.96 16.56 0.29
CA GLU A 33 12.00 16.03 -1.08
C GLU A 33 10.58 15.86 -1.60
N ALA A 34 10.13 16.76 -2.49
CA ALA A 34 8.80 16.68 -3.10
C ALA A 34 8.56 15.36 -3.85
N SER A 35 9.62 14.73 -4.36
CA SER A 35 9.59 13.49 -5.11
C SER A 35 10.83 12.63 -4.86
N VAL A 36 10.62 11.41 -4.36
CA VAL A 36 11.70 10.43 -4.22
C VAL A 36 12.34 10.11 -5.58
N TYR A 37 11.59 10.25 -6.67
CA TYR A 37 12.04 9.91 -8.02
C TYR A 37 13.06 10.90 -8.56
N THR A 38 12.76 12.19 -8.46
CA THR A 38 13.64 13.26 -8.99
C THR A 38 14.80 13.56 -8.05
N ALA A 39 14.60 13.40 -6.74
CA ALA A 39 15.66 13.61 -5.77
C ALA A 39 16.69 12.47 -5.74
N THR A 40 16.31 11.25 -6.15
CA THR A 40 17.23 10.11 -6.20
C THR A 40 18.16 10.22 -7.43
N PRO A 41 19.49 10.05 -7.27
CA PRO A 41 20.43 10.19 -8.37
C PRO A 41 20.11 9.30 -9.58
N THR A 42 20.30 9.83 -10.80
CA THR A 42 20.03 9.11 -12.05
C THR A 42 20.79 7.80 -12.20
N ALA A 43 22.01 7.72 -11.65
CA ALA A 43 22.80 6.48 -11.65
C ALA A 43 22.15 5.35 -10.83
N THR A 44 21.39 5.67 -9.79
CA THR A 44 20.57 4.69 -9.05
C THR A 44 19.53 4.07 -9.98
N TRP A 45 18.78 4.90 -10.70
CA TRP A 45 17.74 4.46 -11.64
C TRP A 45 18.33 3.66 -12.80
N ALA A 46 19.49 4.06 -13.33
CA ALA A 46 20.18 3.29 -14.36
C ALA A 46 20.56 1.88 -13.88
N GLY A 47 21.11 1.75 -12.67
CA GLY A 47 21.44 0.46 -12.08
C GLY A 47 20.23 -0.45 -11.88
N LEU A 48 19.15 0.11 -11.33
CA LEU A 48 17.88 -0.61 -11.11
C LEU A 48 17.20 -0.99 -12.43
N ALA A 49 17.20 -0.11 -13.43
CA ALA A 49 16.61 -0.37 -14.74
C ALA A 49 17.33 -1.51 -15.49
N ILE A 50 18.67 -1.53 -15.44
CA ILE A 50 19.47 -2.63 -16.01
C ILE A 50 19.11 -3.95 -15.31
N GLY A 51 19.07 -3.96 -13.97
CA GLY A 51 18.67 -5.13 -13.19
C GLY A 51 17.28 -5.64 -13.55
N LEU A 52 16.29 -4.75 -13.61
CA LEU A 52 14.90 -5.08 -13.94
C LEU A 52 14.74 -5.58 -15.37
N ALA A 53 15.43 -4.98 -16.35
CA ALA A 53 15.39 -5.45 -17.74
C ALA A 53 15.90 -6.90 -17.86
N ILE A 54 17.04 -7.21 -17.21
CA ILE A 54 17.59 -8.57 -17.14
C ILE A 54 16.63 -9.52 -16.41
N ALA A 55 16.05 -9.07 -15.30
CA ALA A 55 15.11 -9.84 -14.51
C ALA A 55 13.84 -10.20 -15.30
N VAL A 56 13.22 -9.25 -16.01
CA VAL A 56 12.02 -9.49 -16.82
C VAL A 56 12.30 -10.49 -17.95
N LEU A 57 13.42 -10.31 -18.68
CA LEU A 57 13.83 -11.22 -19.74
C LEU A 57 14.09 -12.64 -19.19
N GLY A 58 14.77 -12.74 -18.06
CA GLY A 58 15.06 -14.02 -17.41
C GLY A 58 13.83 -14.70 -16.81
N ALA A 59 12.93 -13.94 -16.18
CA ALA A 59 11.71 -14.46 -15.58
C ALA A 59 10.76 -15.06 -16.64
N ILE A 60 10.66 -14.45 -17.82
CA ILE A 60 9.78 -14.92 -18.90
C ILE A 60 10.50 -15.96 -19.77
N GLY A 61 11.79 -15.74 -20.06
CA GLY A 61 12.57 -16.53 -21.01
C GLY A 61 13.23 -17.80 -20.45
N CYS A 62 13.65 -17.80 -19.17
CA CYS A 62 14.37 -18.91 -18.56
C CYS A 62 13.44 -19.82 -17.73
N ARG A 63 13.91 -21.02 -17.37
CA ARG A 63 13.17 -21.98 -16.51
C ARG A 63 14.09 -22.54 -15.44
N GLY A 64 13.53 -23.11 -14.37
CA GLY A 64 14.31 -23.73 -13.31
C GLY A 64 15.13 -22.73 -12.51
N ARG A 65 16.41 -23.02 -12.30
CA ARG A 65 17.30 -22.23 -11.44
C ARG A 65 17.51 -20.81 -11.99
N GLU A 66 17.73 -20.68 -13.28
CA GLU A 66 18.01 -19.42 -13.95
C GLU A 66 16.81 -18.48 -13.87
N GLN A 67 15.60 -19.03 -13.97
CA GLN A 67 14.37 -18.27 -13.73
C GLN A 67 14.25 -17.79 -12.29
N ALA A 68 14.57 -18.64 -11.31
CA ALA A 68 14.56 -18.26 -9.91
C ALA A 68 15.58 -17.16 -9.60
N ILE A 69 16.77 -17.21 -10.21
CA ILE A 69 17.78 -16.14 -10.10
C ILE A 69 17.26 -14.84 -10.69
N ALA A 70 16.64 -14.88 -11.88
CA ALA A 70 16.02 -13.71 -12.50
C ALA A 70 14.90 -13.11 -11.65
N ILE A 71 14.05 -13.97 -11.07
CA ILE A 71 12.99 -13.54 -10.16
C ILE A 71 13.59 -12.88 -8.92
N GLY A 72 14.62 -13.49 -8.32
CA GLY A 72 15.34 -12.92 -7.18
C GLY A 72 15.97 -11.56 -7.49
N LEU A 73 16.56 -11.39 -8.68
CA LEU A 73 17.13 -10.12 -9.13
C LEU A 73 16.05 -9.02 -9.25
N GLY A 74 14.93 -9.32 -9.91
CA GLY A 74 13.84 -8.35 -10.05
C GLY A 74 13.21 -7.99 -8.71
N SER A 75 12.98 -8.99 -7.85
CA SER A 75 12.47 -8.76 -6.50
C SER A 75 13.42 -7.94 -5.64
N LEU A 76 14.74 -8.13 -5.76
CA LEU A 76 15.74 -7.30 -5.09
C LEU A 76 15.68 -5.84 -5.59
N ALA A 77 15.60 -5.63 -6.91
CA ALA A 77 15.53 -4.29 -7.48
C ALA A 77 14.26 -3.54 -7.03
N VAL A 78 13.09 -4.19 -7.03
CA VAL A 78 11.85 -3.57 -6.54
C VAL A 78 11.89 -3.33 -5.03
N THR A 79 12.45 -4.27 -4.26
CA THR A 79 12.66 -4.08 -2.81
C THR A 79 13.56 -2.88 -2.54
N ALA A 80 14.59 -2.64 -3.37
CA ALA A 80 15.44 -1.46 -3.27
C ALA A 80 14.66 -0.16 -3.53
N ILE A 81 13.75 -0.14 -4.51
CA ILE A 81 12.85 1.01 -4.76
C ILE A 81 11.96 1.27 -3.54
N VAL A 82 11.31 0.24 -3.01
CA VAL A 82 10.45 0.33 -1.79
C VAL A 82 11.25 0.66 -0.52
N SER A 83 12.56 0.44 -0.55
CA SER A 83 13.45 0.77 0.56
C SER A 83 14.10 2.14 0.41
N LEU A 84 13.76 2.94 -0.62
CA LEU A 84 14.40 4.24 -0.85
C LEU A 84 14.34 5.17 0.37
N PRO A 85 13.22 5.32 1.10
CA PRO A 85 13.21 6.12 2.34
C PRO A 85 14.25 5.65 3.36
N VAL A 86 14.45 4.33 3.50
CA VAL A 86 15.47 3.76 4.40
C VAL A 86 16.89 3.95 3.87
N ILE A 87 17.09 3.74 2.56
CA ILE A 87 18.39 3.80 1.90
C ILE A 87 18.91 5.24 1.87
N ARG A 88 18.02 6.20 1.62
CA ARG A 88 18.31 7.64 1.57
C ARG A 88 18.19 8.34 2.93
N ASN A 89 18.03 7.55 3.99
CA ASN A 89 18.06 8.02 5.38
C ASN A 89 17.01 9.09 5.70
N TYR A 90 15.77 8.90 5.23
CA TYR A 90 14.64 9.70 5.67
C TYR A 90 14.45 9.53 7.18
N ARG A 91 14.13 10.63 7.87
CA ARG A 91 13.77 10.60 9.29
C ARG A 91 12.49 9.77 9.48
N PHE A 92 11.45 10.05 8.71
CA PHE A 92 10.26 9.22 8.59
C PHE A 92 9.55 9.43 7.24
N ALA A 93 8.57 8.58 6.92
CA ALA A 93 7.78 8.69 5.70
C ALA A 93 6.29 8.46 6.00
N GLY A 94 5.50 9.52 5.76
CA GLY A 94 4.07 9.60 6.05
C GLY A 94 3.78 10.60 7.18
N MET A 95 2.99 11.64 6.88
CA MET A 95 2.62 12.70 7.82
C MET A 95 1.24 12.51 8.45
N GLY A 96 0.40 11.65 7.85
CA GLY A 96 -0.96 11.39 8.31
C GLY A 96 -1.04 10.30 9.36
N ASP A 97 -1.87 9.30 9.09
CA ASP A 97 -2.04 8.13 9.96
C ASP A 97 -0.72 7.46 10.35
N ALA A 98 0.30 7.54 9.50
CA ALA A 98 1.63 7.02 9.75
C ALA A 98 2.27 7.57 11.05
N LEU A 99 2.12 8.87 11.34
CA LEU A 99 2.65 9.45 12.60
C LEU A 99 1.85 8.99 13.82
N THR A 100 0.56 8.69 13.66
CA THR A 100 -0.21 8.06 14.74
C THR A 100 0.22 6.62 14.99
N HIS A 101 0.55 5.87 13.94
CA HIS A 101 1.18 4.55 14.09
C HIS A 101 2.56 4.65 14.76
N LEU A 102 3.32 5.71 14.49
CA LEU A 102 4.55 6.01 15.23
C LEU A 102 4.26 6.23 16.72
N GLY A 103 3.27 7.04 17.06
CA GLY A 103 2.82 7.25 18.44
C GLY A 103 2.42 5.98 19.17
N TRP A 104 1.55 5.14 18.59
CA TRP A 104 1.19 3.86 19.19
C TRP A 104 2.36 2.90 19.35
N THR A 105 3.30 2.91 18.40
CA THR A 105 4.53 2.11 18.54
C THR A 105 5.39 2.64 19.68
N ARG A 106 5.47 3.95 19.85
CA ARG A 106 6.15 4.60 20.98
C ARG A 106 5.52 4.18 22.30
N ASP A 107 4.20 4.24 22.45
CA ASP A 107 3.49 3.79 23.66
C ASP A 107 3.74 2.31 24.00
N ILE A 108 3.82 1.45 22.99
CA ILE A 108 4.16 0.03 23.19
C ILE A 108 5.61 -0.11 23.69
N VAL A 109 6.54 0.64 23.12
CA VAL A 109 7.97 0.57 23.48
C VAL A 109 8.24 1.16 24.85
N THR A 110 7.53 2.22 25.25
CA THR A 110 7.65 2.85 26.57
C THR A 110 6.86 2.13 27.66
N GLY A 111 5.95 1.21 27.29
CA GLY A 111 5.13 0.44 28.22
C GLY A 111 3.84 1.15 28.66
N ASN A 112 3.47 2.23 27.98
CA ASN A 112 2.22 2.96 28.20
C ASN A 112 0.99 2.23 27.63
N MET A 113 1.19 1.32 26.66
CA MET A 113 0.14 0.52 26.06
C MET A 113 0.61 -0.92 25.83
N ALA A 114 -0.21 -1.91 26.16
CA ALA A 114 0.06 -3.29 25.72
C ALA A 114 -0.38 -3.49 24.26
N PRO A 115 0.35 -4.27 23.43
CA PRO A 115 0.02 -4.41 22.02
C PRO A 115 -1.43 -4.85 21.73
N HIS A 116 -1.97 -5.77 22.52
CA HIS A 116 -3.31 -6.33 22.32
C HIS A 116 -4.46 -5.33 22.54
N GLU A 117 -4.17 -4.14 23.08
CA GLU A 117 -5.14 -3.05 23.23
C GLU A 117 -5.43 -2.37 21.88
N LEU A 118 -4.49 -2.46 20.91
CA LEU A 118 -4.73 -2.01 19.54
C LEU A 118 -5.65 -2.96 18.79
N ILE A 119 -6.44 -2.38 17.86
CA ILE A 119 -7.30 -3.15 16.95
C ILE A 119 -6.47 -4.15 16.12
N TYR A 120 -5.28 -3.73 15.69
CA TYR A 120 -4.34 -4.52 14.90
C TYR A 120 -2.88 -4.24 15.34
N PRO A 121 -2.28 -5.09 16.22
CA PRO A 121 -0.95 -4.84 16.75
C PRO A 121 0.21 -5.19 15.81
N GLY A 122 -0.03 -5.95 14.75
CA GLY A 122 1.02 -6.65 14.00
C GLY A 122 2.15 -5.76 13.49
N VAL A 123 1.83 -4.59 12.92
CA VAL A 123 2.82 -3.63 12.42
C VAL A 123 3.64 -3.04 13.57
N HIS A 124 2.97 -2.59 14.63
CA HIS A 124 3.59 -1.94 15.79
C HIS A 124 4.47 -2.90 16.58
N SER A 125 3.99 -4.13 16.81
CA SER A 125 4.76 -5.18 17.48
C SER A 125 5.99 -5.59 16.68
N LEU A 126 5.88 -5.70 15.35
CA LEU A 126 7.03 -6.00 14.50
C LEU A 126 8.05 -4.85 14.54
N ALA A 127 7.60 -3.60 14.50
CA ALA A 127 8.48 -2.45 14.64
C ALA A 127 9.16 -2.40 16.01
N ALA A 128 8.45 -2.69 17.12
CA ALA A 128 9.04 -2.78 18.45
C ALA A 128 10.14 -3.86 18.51
N VAL A 129 9.90 -5.04 17.92
CA VAL A 129 10.92 -6.10 17.83
C VAL A 129 12.15 -5.63 17.04
N VAL A 130 11.94 -4.94 15.92
CA VAL A 130 13.04 -4.41 15.10
C VAL A 130 13.81 -3.30 15.83
N HIS A 131 13.11 -2.45 16.58
CA HIS A 131 13.72 -1.44 17.44
C HIS A 131 14.63 -2.08 18.49
N TYR A 132 14.12 -3.05 19.27
CA TYR A 132 14.90 -3.70 20.33
C TYR A 132 16.05 -4.56 19.82
N ILE A 133 15.84 -5.34 18.75
CA ILE A 133 16.88 -6.23 18.21
C ILE A 133 17.91 -5.45 17.38
N GLY A 134 17.44 -4.51 16.57
CA GLY A 134 18.26 -3.75 15.64
C GLY A 134 18.97 -2.56 16.27
N GLY A 135 18.54 -2.09 17.45
CA GLY A 135 19.08 -0.88 18.10
C GLY A 135 18.87 0.39 17.27
N VAL A 136 17.82 0.42 16.43
CA VAL A 136 17.47 1.56 15.57
C VAL A 136 16.32 2.35 16.19
N SER A 137 16.12 3.61 15.79
CA SER A 137 14.96 4.39 16.27
C SER A 137 13.63 3.76 15.86
N ILE A 138 12.54 4.12 16.54
CA ILE A 138 11.19 3.57 16.29
C ILE A 138 10.73 3.91 14.87
N GLU A 139 11.02 5.13 14.40
CA GLU A 139 10.72 5.62 13.06
C GLU A 139 11.36 4.71 12.01
N ARG A 140 12.65 4.43 12.19
CA ARG A 140 13.40 3.55 11.27
C ARG A 140 12.91 2.11 11.35
N ALA A 141 12.56 1.62 12.53
CA ALA A 141 11.99 0.29 12.74
C ALA A 141 10.64 0.09 12.02
N LEU A 142 9.80 1.12 12.00
CA LEU A 142 8.56 1.14 11.24
C LEU A 142 8.80 1.13 9.73
N LEU A 143 9.78 1.90 9.23
CA LEU A 143 10.15 1.84 7.82
C LEU A 143 10.66 0.45 7.40
N PHE A 144 11.48 -0.20 8.23
CA PHE A 144 11.90 -1.59 7.99
C PHE A 144 10.74 -2.58 8.01
N THR A 145 9.75 -2.36 8.88
CA THR A 145 8.54 -3.20 8.95
C THR A 145 7.79 -3.23 7.62
N ILE A 146 7.70 -2.11 6.90
CA ILE A 146 7.08 -2.06 5.56
C ILE A 146 7.82 -3.02 4.62
N VAL A 147 9.17 -2.97 4.60
CA VAL A 147 9.99 -3.83 3.76
C VAL A 147 9.83 -5.31 4.12
N PHE A 148 9.80 -5.64 5.42
CA PHE A 148 9.59 -7.01 5.87
C PHE A 148 8.23 -7.59 5.49
N LEU A 149 7.18 -6.76 5.48
CA LEU A 149 5.85 -7.18 5.05
C LEU A 149 5.72 -7.23 3.53
N PHE A 150 6.45 -6.39 2.80
CA PHE A 150 6.47 -6.34 1.34
C PHE A 150 7.18 -7.53 0.68
N VAL A 151 8.32 -7.99 1.20
CA VAL A 151 9.08 -9.10 0.60
C VAL A 151 8.25 -10.39 0.44
N PRO A 152 7.43 -10.82 1.42
CA PRO A 152 6.49 -11.94 1.24
C PRO A 152 5.57 -11.81 0.02
N PHE A 153 5.10 -10.61 -0.33
CA PHE A 153 4.28 -10.38 -1.52
C PHE A 153 5.03 -10.81 -2.80
N LEU A 154 6.29 -10.40 -2.92
CA LEU A 154 7.16 -10.71 -4.07
C LEU A 154 7.51 -12.21 -4.18
N ILE A 155 7.44 -12.94 -3.08
CA ILE A 155 7.74 -14.38 -3.04
C ILE A 155 6.46 -15.19 -3.29
N PHE A 156 5.39 -14.90 -2.56
CA PHE A 156 4.22 -15.77 -2.51
C PHE A 156 3.24 -15.53 -3.64
N ALA A 157 3.18 -14.34 -4.26
CA ALA A 157 2.39 -14.12 -5.46
C ALA A 157 2.81 -15.02 -6.64
N PRO A 158 4.11 -15.07 -7.05
CA PRO A 158 4.54 -15.99 -8.11
C PRO A 158 4.46 -17.46 -7.71
N LEU A 159 4.65 -17.81 -6.43
CA LEU A 159 4.47 -19.18 -5.97
C LEU A 159 2.99 -19.61 -6.02
N ALA A 160 2.04 -18.74 -5.69
CA ALA A 160 0.61 -19.02 -5.80
C ALA A 160 0.22 -19.25 -7.26
N ALA A 161 0.67 -18.40 -8.19
CA ALA A 161 0.41 -18.59 -9.62
C ALA A 161 1.02 -19.90 -10.16
N ARG A 162 2.24 -20.25 -9.71
CA ARG A 162 2.86 -21.53 -10.03
C ARG A 162 2.08 -22.72 -9.48
N GLU A 163 1.57 -22.64 -8.26
CA GLU A 163 0.80 -23.72 -7.65
C GLU A 163 -0.56 -23.88 -8.34
N ILE A 164 -1.16 -22.80 -8.85
CA ILE A 164 -2.42 -22.83 -9.63
C ILE A 164 -2.22 -23.47 -11.01
N ASP A 165 -1.21 -23.03 -11.79
CA ASP A 165 -1.07 -23.39 -13.21
C ASP A 165 -0.03 -24.50 -13.47
N ASN A 166 0.79 -24.83 -12.47
CA ASN A 166 1.88 -25.80 -12.55
C ASN A 166 2.97 -25.48 -13.59
N THR A 167 3.06 -24.24 -14.07
CA THR A 167 4.08 -23.83 -15.04
C THR A 167 5.06 -22.81 -14.47
N GLY A 168 6.33 -22.93 -14.90
CA GLY A 168 7.33 -21.90 -14.60
C GLY A 168 6.97 -20.55 -15.24
N LEU A 169 6.31 -20.55 -16.40
CA LEU A 169 5.93 -19.30 -17.07
C LEU A 169 4.90 -18.51 -16.25
N ALA A 170 3.89 -19.17 -15.66
CA ALA A 170 2.95 -18.51 -14.75
C ALA A 170 3.66 -17.86 -13.56
N ALA A 171 4.66 -18.53 -12.98
CA ALA A 171 5.50 -17.98 -11.92
C ALA A 171 6.27 -16.73 -12.38
N GLY A 172 6.87 -16.80 -13.57
CA GLY A 172 7.63 -15.68 -14.16
C GLY A 172 6.75 -14.48 -14.47
N CYS A 173 5.59 -14.69 -15.09
CA CYS A 173 4.62 -13.62 -15.37
C CYS A 173 4.07 -13.02 -14.08
N ALA A 174 3.66 -13.83 -13.11
CA ALA A 174 3.18 -13.34 -11.82
C ALA A 174 4.27 -12.58 -11.04
N ALA A 175 5.54 -12.96 -11.16
CA ALA A 175 6.64 -12.21 -10.56
C ALA A 175 6.75 -10.80 -11.19
N VAL A 176 6.70 -10.70 -12.52
CA VAL A 176 6.75 -9.40 -13.20
C VAL A 176 5.53 -8.53 -12.86
N VAL A 177 4.34 -9.12 -12.75
CA VAL A 177 3.14 -8.38 -12.33
C VAL A 177 3.22 -7.96 -10.85
N ALA A 178 3.77 -8.80 -9.97
CA ALA A 178 4.00 -8.42 -8.58
C ALA A 178 5.00 -7.26 -8.46
N TRP A 179 5.99 -7.18 -9.35
CA TRP A 179 6.91 -6.04 -9.41
C TRP A 179 6.24 -4.71 -9.76
N MET A 180 5.05 -4.71 -10.36
CA MET A 180 4.25 -3.50 -10.62
C MET A 180 3.63 -2.93 -9.34
N VAL A 181 3.57 -3.71 -8.24
CA VAL A 181 3.00 -3.29 -6.95
C VAL A 181 1.54 -2.80 -7.07
N LEU A 182 0.75 -3.45 -7.92
CA LEU A 182 -0.65 -3.09 -8.19
C LEU A 182 -1.51 -2.77 -6.95
N PRO A 183 -1.37 -3.46 -5.80
CA PRO A 183 -2.17 -3.15 -4.61
C PRO A 183 -1.99 -1.73 -4.04
N ILE A 184 -0.99 -0.96 -4.47
CA ILE A 184 -0.77 0.43 -4.08
C ILE A 184 -1.33 1.36 -5.15
N ASN A 185 -2.39 2.09 -4.81
CA ASN A 185 -3.10 2.99 -5.72
C ASN A 185 -2.98 4.48 -5.40
N ASN A 186 -2.32 4.87 -4.30
CA ASN A 186 -2.20 6.25 -3.78
C ASN A 186 -3.51 7.02 -3.55
N VAL A 187 -4.67 6.39 -3.70
CA VAL A 187 -5.97 6.97 -3.33
C VAL A 187 -6.32 6.61 -1.90
N ALA A 188 -6.24 5.33 -1.56
CA ALA A 188 -6.51 4.83 -0.21
C ALA A 188 -5.53 3.76 0.26
N THR A 189 -4.56 3.41 -0.59
CA THR A 189 -3.50 2.45 -0.29
C THR A 189 -2.16 3.04 -0.70
N HIS A 190 -1.18 2.96 0.18
CA HIS A 190 0.06 3.71 0.08
C HIS A 190 1.26 2.83 0.43
N MET A 191 2.41 3.08 -0.21
CA MET A 191 3.68 2.48 0.18
C MET A 191 4.26 3.23 1.39
N GLY A 192 3.75 2.94 2.58
CA GLY A 192 4.08 3.66 3.82
C GLY A 192 3.60 2.92 5.07
N VAL A 193 3.75 3.53 6.25
CA VAL A 193 3.22 2.97 7.50
C VAL A 193 1.69 3.13 7.49
N HIS A 194 1.02 2.16 6.87
CA HIS A 194 -0.42 2.10 6.75
C HIS A 194 -0.87 0.64 6.85
N THR A 195 -1.44 0.27 7.98
CA THR A 195 -1.70 -1.13 8.36
C THR A 195 -2.57 -1.87 7.35
N ASN A 196 -3.55 -1.19 6.73
CA ASN A 196 -4.37 -1.76 5.67
C ASN A 196 -3.56 -2.12 4.42
N SER A 197 -2.69 -1.22 3.96
CA SER A 197 -1.81 -1.46 2.80
C SER A 197 -0.79 -2.55 3.09
N ASN A 198 -0.19 -2.51 4.27
CA ASN A 198 0.81 -3.49 4.69
C ASN A 198 0.21 -4.91 4.78
N ALA A 199 -1.06 -5.03 5.16
CA ALA A 199 -1.77 -6.31 5.15
C ALA A 199 -1.96 -6.87 3.74
N LEU A 200 -2.12 -6.04 2.70
CA LEU A 200 -2.23 -6.51 1.32
C LEU A 200 -1.01 -7.31 0.87
N PHE A 201 0.18 -6.98 1.40
CA PHE A 201 1.40 -7.71 1.08
C PHE A 201 1.47 -9.11 1.71
N LEU A 202 0.69 -9.37 2.76
CA LEU A 202 0.56 -10.69 3.38
C LEU A 202 -0.55 -11.55 2.77
N VAL A 203 -1.49 -10.96 2.03
CA VAL A 203 -2.59 -11.70 1.37
C VAL A 203 -2.08 -12.86 0.49
N PRO A 204 -1.04 -12.70 -0.37
CA PRO A 204 -0.55 -13.83 -1.17
C PRO A 204 -0.01 -14.99 -0.34
N VAL A 205 0.47 -14.74 0.88
CA VAL A 205 0.96 -15.80 1.78
C VAL A 205 -0.20 -16.71 2.18
N VAL A 206 -1.33 -16.11 2.55
CA VAL A 206 -2.57 -16.83 2.89
C VAL A 206 -3.15 -17.54 1.67
N VAL A 207 -3.19 -16.85 0.52
CA VAL A 207 -3.66 -17.43 -0.75
C VAL A 207 -2.80 -18.61 -1.17
N PHE A 208 -1.48 -18.50 -1.08
CA PHE A 208 -0.56 -19.61 -1.38
C PHE A 208 -0.80 -20.81 -0.43
N ALA A 209 -0.91 -20.56 0.87
CA ALA A 209 -1.22 -21.61 1.85
C ALA A 209 -2.54 -22.31 1.53
N PHE A 210 -3.55 -21.55 1.13
CA PHE A 210 -4.88 -22.04 0.78
C PHE A 210 -4.89 -22.84 -0.53
N VAL A 211 -4.23 -22.37 -1.58
CA VAL A 211 -4.06 -23.12 -2.84
C VAL A 211 -3.30 -24.42 -2.57
N THR A 212 -2.24 -24.37 -1.76
CA THR A 212 -1.46 -25.55 -1.37
C THR A 212 -2.34 -26.55 -0.60
N PHE A 213 -3.20 -26.09 0.31
CA PHE A 213 -4.18 -26.93 1.00
C PHE A 213 -5.14 -27.64 0.03
N LEU A 214 -5.65 -26.92 -0.97
CA LEU A 214 -6.56 -27.48 -1.97
C LEU A 214 -5.88 -28.52 -2.87
N ARG A 215 -4.63 -28.24 -3.27
CA ARG A 215 -3.89 -29.06 -4.23
C ARG A 215 -3.26 -30.30 -3.60
N ARG A 216 -2.62 -30.14 -2.45
CA ARG A 216 -1.83 -31.20 -1.81
C ARG A 216 -2.70 -31.96 -0.83
N ARG A 217 -3.53 -32.87 -1.38
CA ARG A 217 -4.22 -33.93 -0.61
C ARG A 217 -3.24 -34.57 0.38
N SER A 218 -3.71 -34.96 1.57
CA SER A 218 -2.95 -35.43 2.73
C SER A 218 -2.09 -36.70 2.48
N THR A 219 -1.07 -36.61 1.63
CA THR A 219 0.02 -37.60 1.52
C THR A 219 0.99 -37.49 2.69
N ILE A 220 0.91 -36.40 3.47
CA ILE A 220 1.65 -36.20 4.71
C ILE A 220 0.84 -36.77 5.88
N GLU A 221 1.50 -37.46 6.80
CA GLU A 221 0.91 -37.94 8.05
C GLU A 221 0.16 -36.78 8.75
N ARG A 222 -1.07 -37.06 9.19
CA ARG A 222 -1.88 -36.06 9.90
C ARG A 222 -1.16 -35.67 11.20
N LEU A 223 -1.20 -34.39 11.53
CA LEU A 223 -0.75 -33.90 12.84
C LEU A 223 -1.65 -34.46 13.96
N PRO A 224 -1.24 -34.33 15.24
CA PRO A 224 -2.11 -34.64 16.36
C PRO A 224 -3.50 -34.03 16.20
N PHE A 225 -4.53 -34.74 16.67
CA PHE A 225 -5.95 -34.40 16.47
C PHE A 225 -6.44 -34.47 15.02
N GLY A 226 -5.66 -35.05 14.10
CA GLY A 226 -6.08 -35.29 12.71
C GLY A 226 -6.00 -34.05 11.82
N LEU A 227 -5.29 -33.00 12.26
CA LEU A 227 -5.14 -31.75 11.50
C LEU A 227 -4.21 -31.94 10.30
N SER A 228 -4.60 -31.34 9.17
CA SER A 228 -3.72 -31.22 8.00
C SER A 228 -2.65 -30.15 8.28
N PRO A 229 -1.35 -30.42 8.01
CA PRO A 229 -0.31 -29.40 8.08
C PRO A 229 -0.64 -28.15 7.25
N PHE A 230 -1.30 -28.33 6.10
CA PHE A 230 -1.71 -27.22 5.25
C PHE A 230 -2.86 -26.41 5.85
N SER A 231 -3.78 -27.03 6.61
CA SER A 231 -4.79 -26.28 7.37
C SER A 231 -4.14 -25.43 8.45
N VAL A 232 -3.14 -25.99 9.17
CA VAL A 232 -2.38 -25.22 10.17
C VAL A 232 -1.67 -24.03 9.53
N LEU A 233 -1.07 -24.22 8.35
CA LEU A 233 -0.45 -23.13 7.60
C LEU A 233 -1.45 -22.03 7.22
N VAL A 234 -2.65 -22.41 6.75
CA VAL A 234 -3.73 -21.45 6.46
C VAL A 234 -4.10 -20.67 7.72
N TYR A 235 -4.25 -21.33 8.86
CA TYR A 235 -4.64 -20.67 10.10
C TYR A 235 -3.53 -19.75 10.63
N LEU A 236 -2.28 -20.19 10.65
CA LEU A 236 -1.15 -19.36 11.13
C LEU A 236 -0.96 -18.12 10.26
N THR A 237 -1.02 -18.27 8.94
CA THR A 237 -0.90 -17.13 8.02
C THR A 237 -2.09 -16.18 8.14
N ALA A 238 -3.31 -16.70 8.34
CA ALA A 238 -4.49 -15.90 8.61
C ALA A 238 -4.46 -15.17 9.96
N ILE A 239 -3.88 -15.76 11.02
CA ILE A 239 -3.61 -15.05 12.29
C ILE A 239 -2.68 -13.87 12.03
N GLY A 240 -1.58 -14.10 11.29
CA GLY A 240 -0.66 -13.03 10.92
C GLY A 240 -1.38 -11.89 10.19
N LEU A 241 -2.22 -12.21 9.20
CA LEU A 241 -3.01 -11.21 8.48
C LEU A 241 -4.00 -10.48 9.39
N LEU A 242 -4.72 -11.20 10.25
CA LEU A 242 -5.68 -10.65 11.22
C LEU A 242 -5.00 -9.64 12.15
N LEU A 243 -3.81 -9.96 12.66
CA LEU A 243 -3.06 -9.07 13.55
C LEU A 243 -2.54 -7.83 12.83
N VAL A 244 -2.26 -7.89 11.52
CA VAL A 244 -1.85 -6.72 10.73
C VAL A 244 -3.04 -5.86 10.34
N HIS A 245 -4.15 -6.45 9.86
CA HIS A 245 -5.38 -5.70 9.60
C HIS A 245 -6.64 -6.59 9.44
N LEU A 246 -7.73 -6.21 10.12
CA LEU A 246 -9.01 -6.96 10.12
C LEU A 246 -9.72 -6.97 8.77
N GLN A 247 -9.77 -5.83 8.06
CA GLN A 247 -10.48 -5.76 6.76
C GLN A 247 -9.93 -6.77 5.75
N GLN A 248 -8.61 -6.97 5.68
CA GLN A 248 -8.04 -7.93 4.75
C GLN A 248 -8.29 -9.39 5.18
N MET A 249 -8.43 -9.63 6.48
CA MET A 249 -8.92 -10.92 7.00
C MET A 249 -10.38 -11.17 6.59
N VAL A 250 -11.27 -10.18 6.67
CA VAL A 250 -12.66 -10.31 6.17
C VAL A 250 -12.67 -10.65 4.68
N ASN A 251 -11.84 -9.98 3.89
CA ASN A 251 -11.71 -10.28 2.46
C ASN A 251 -11.26 -11.72 2.18
N ILE A 252 -10.35 -12.27 2.99
CA ILE A 252 -9.97 -13.69 2.93
C ILE A 252 -11.17 -14.59 3.32
N VAL A 253 -11.91 -14.27 4.37
CA VAL A 253 -13.10 -15.04 4.78
C VAL A 253 -14.14 -15.06 3.65
N VAL A 254 -14.39 -13.93 3.01
CA VAL A 254 -15.29 -13.82 1.85
C VAL A 254 -14.78 -14.63 0.66
N LEU A 255 -13.48 -14.56 0.35
CA LEU A 255 -12.86 -15.33 -0.72
C LEU A 255 -13.00 -16.83 -0.49
N VAL A 256 -12.63 -17.31 0.71
CA VAL A 256 -12.71 -18.74 1.06
C VAL A 256 -14.17 -19.20 1.17
N GLY A 257 -15.06 -18.35 1.69
CA GLY A 257 -16.50 -18.62 1.77
C GLY A 257 -17.18 -18.70 0.41
N ALA A 258 -16.77 -17.85 -0.55
CA ALA A 258 -17.24 -17.94 -1.93
C ALA A 258 -16.82 -19.28 -2.57
N ILE A 259 -15.58 -19.70 -2.36
CA ILE A 259 -15.06 -20.98 -2.83
C ILE A 259 -15.81 -22.16 -2.18
N ALA A 260 -16.08 -22.09 -0.88
CA ALA A 260 -16.95 -23.04 -0.18
C ALA A 260 -18.35 -23.10 -0.82
N GLY A 261 -18.97 -21.95 -1.11
CA GLY A 261 -20.26 -21.88 -1.80
C GLY A 261 -20.22 -22.58 -3.17
N VAL A 262 -19.18 -22.33 -3.96
CA VAL A 262 -18.97 -22.99 -5.26
C VAL A 262 -18.83 -24.51 -5.10
N GLN A 263 -18.02 -24.96 -4.12
CA GLN A 263 -17.86 -26.39 -3.81
C GLN A 263 -19.18 -27.04 -3.41
N PHE A 264 -19.99 -26.37 -2.59
CA PHE A 264 -21.30 -26.85 -2.16
C PHE A 264 -22.27 -27.00 -3.34
N LEU A 265 -22.38 -25.98 -4.19
CA LEU A 265 -23.25 -26.01 -5.36
C LEU A 265 -22.80 -27.09 -6.36
N ALA A 266 -21.50 -27.22 -6.61
CA ALA A 266 -20.95 -28.23 -7.51
C ALA A 266 -21.26 -29.65 -7.00
N ARG A 267 -21.06 -29.92 -5.69
CA ARG A 267 -21.36 -31.21 -5.05
C ARG A 267 -22.84 -31.57 -5.06
N ARG A 268 -23.73 -30.57 -5.10
CA ARG A 268 -25.17 -30.80 -5.21
C ARG A 268 -25.63 -31.04 -6.66
N ARG A 269 -24.94 -30.44 -7.63
CA ARG A 269 -25.38 -30.41 -9.03
C ARG A 269 -24.74 -31.48 -9.91
N TYR A 270 -23.51 -31.89 -9.59
CA TYR A 270 -22.71 -32.78 -10.42
C TYR A 270 -22.26 -34.02 -9.63
N ASP A 271 -22.36 -35.19 -10.25
CA ASP A 271 -21.85 -36.45 -9.70
C ASP A 271 -20.37 -36.69 -10.07
N ASP A 272 -19.92 -36.08 -11.17
CA ASP A 272 -18.53 -36.10 -11.64
C ASP A 272 -18.10 -34.69 -12.10
N HIS A 273 -17.17 -34.09 -11.37
CA HIS A 273 -16.62 -32.76 -11.66
C HIS A 273 -15.27 -32.58 -10.93
N PRO A 274 -14.24 -31.92 -11.53
CA PRO A 274 -12.92 -31.77 -10.89
C PRO A 274 -12.94 -31.15 -9.48
N ILE A 275 -13.86 -30.21 -9.23
CA ILE A 275 -14.13 -29.62 -7.91
C ILE A 275 -14.38 -30.67 -6.81
N LEU A 276 -14.98 -31.82 -7.15
CA LEU A 276 -15.32 -32.87 -6.19
C LEU A 276 -14.07 -33.57 -5.63
N GLU A 277 -12.96 -33.54 -6.38
CA GLU A 277 -11.69 -34.16 -6.01
C GLU A 277 -10.94 -33.36 -4.92
N HIS A 278 -11.16 -32.04 -4.88
CA HIS A 278 -10.54 -31.12 -3.94
C HIS A 278 -11.14 -31.27 -2.52
N PRO A 279 -10.33 -31.06 -1.46
CA PRO A 279 -10.85 -31.02 -0.09
C PRO A 279 -11.84 -29.86 0.09
N THR A 280 -12.86 -30.07 0.93
CA THR A 280 -13.85 -29.03 1.23
C THR A 280 -13.23 -27.94 2.09
N THR A 281 -13.68 -26.70 1.87
CA THR A 281 -13.18 -25.50 2.56
C THR A 281 -14.15 -24.97 3.62
N TYR A 282 -15.20 -25.73 3.95
CA TYR A 282 -16.23 -25.34 4.92
C TYR A 282 -15.65 -25.10 6.31
N VAL A 283 -14.82 -26.03 6.80
CA VAL A 283 -14.19 -25.92 8.12
C VAL A 283 -13.29 -24.69 8.17
N GLN A 284 -12.50 -24.46 7.12
CA GLN A 284 -11.63 -23.32 6.99
C GLN A 284 -12.44 -22.02 7.01
N THR A 285 -13.54 -21.95 6.24
CA THR A 285 -14.44 -20.79 6.24
C THR A 285 -14.96 -20.49 7.64
N VAL A 286 -15.45 -21.51 8.36
CA VAL A 286 -15.99 -21.36 9.72
C VAL A 286 -14.90 -20.96 10.71
N VAL A 287 -13.74 -21.60 10.68
CA VAL A 287 -12.63 -21.31 11.60
C VAL A 287 -12.10 -19.90 11.37
N LEU A 288 -11.85 -19.50 10.11
CA LEU A 288 -11.37 -18.16 9.79
C LEU A 288 -12.41 -17.09 10.17
N GLY A 289 -13.70 -17.35 9.89
CA GLY A 289 -14.79 -16.48 10.33
C GLY A 289 -14.87 -16.37 11.85
N ALA A 290 -14.77 -17.48 12.57
CA ALA A 290 -14.78 -17.50 14.03
C ALA A 290 -13.57 -16.75 14.63
N MET A 291 -12.37 -16.92 14.08
CA MET A 291 -11.18 -16.18 14.52
C MET A 291 -11.37 -14.67 14.39
N PHE A 292 -11.89 -14.22 13.24
CA PHE A 292 -12.22 -12.81 13.03
C PHE A 292 -13.29 -12.34 14.04
N THR A 293 -14.40 -13.07 14.17
CA THR A 293 -15.50 -12.69 15.07
C THR A 293 -15.06 -12.65 16.53
N ILE A 294 -14.29 -13.64 17.00
CA ILE A 294 -13.76 -13.67 18.37
C ILE A 294 -12.87 -12.45 18.63
N TRP A 295 -11.96 -12.13 17.71
CA TRP A 295 -11.09 -10.96 17.85
C TRP A 295 -11.90 -9.65 17.85
N ALA A 296 -12.81 -9.49 16.88
CA ALA A 296 -13.67 -8.32 16.75
C ALA A 296 -14.53 -8.08 18.01
N LEU A 297 -15.07 -9.14 18.60
CA LEU A 297 -15.88 -9.06 19.82
C LEU A 297 -15.02 -8.79 21.06
N ALA A 298 -13.80 -9.32 21.12
CA ALA A 298 -12.91 -9.12 22.27
C ALA A 298 -12.32 -7.70 22.33
N ASN A 299 -12.02 -7.09 21.17
CA ASN A 299 -11.33 -5.80 21.11
C ASN A 299 -12.27 -4.59 21.29
N GLU A 300 -12.06 -3.80 22.33
CA GLU A 300 -12.91 -2.65 22.66
C GLU A 300 -12.85 -1.52 21.64
N ARG A 301 -11.64 -1.15 21.20
CA ARG A 301 -11.45 -0.10 20.18
C ARG A 301 -12.16 -0.46 18.88
N PHE A 302 -12.19 -1.74 18.50
CA PHE A 302 -12.94 -2.20 17.34
C PHE A 302 -14.45 -2.05 17.53
N ARG A 303 -14.99 -2.44 18.69
CA ARG A 303 -16.42 -2.28 18.98
C ARG A 303 -16.85 -0.81 18.89
N ASN A 304 -16.05 0.10 19.44
CA ASN A 304 -16.30 1.54 19.40
C ASN A 304 -16.20 2.08 17.96
N ALA A 305 -15.18 1.68 17.21
CA ALA A 305 -15.05 2.07 15.80
C ALA A 305 -16.21 1.54 14.94
N ALA A 306 -16.70 0.34 15.22
CA ALA A 306 -17.83 -0.25 14.52
C ALA A 306 -19.14 0.48 14.82
N THR A 307 -19.39 0.88 16.07
CA THR A 307 -20.57 1.68 16.44
C THR A 307 -20.54 3.04 15.76
N THR A 308 -19.39 3.74 15.78
CA THR A 308 -19.23 5.03 15.10
C THR A 308 -19.42 4.91 13.58
N LEU A 309 -18.93 3.82 12.96
CA LEU A 309 -19.14 3.59 11.54
C LEU A 309 -20.62 3.36 11.21
N VAL A 310 -21.33 2.56 12.02
CA VAL A 310 -22.77 2.30 11.80
C VAL A 310 -23.59 3.57 11.98
N GLU A 311 -23.32 4.35 13.03
CA GLU A 311 -23.96 5.64 13.27
C GLU A 311 -23.67 6.64 12.14
N GLY A 312 -22.41 6.71 11.68
CA GLY A 312 -22.00 7.53 10.53
C GLY A 312 -22.71 7.16 9.23
N VAL A 313 -22.83 5.87 8.91
CA VAL A 313 -23.54 5.41 7.70
C VAL A 313 -25.05 5.68 7.79
N LEU A 314 -25.64 5.61 8.97
CA LEU A 314 -27.07 5.88 9.18
C LEU A 314 -27.40 7.39 9.20
N SER A 315 -26.41 8.23 9.44
CA SER A 315 -26.55 9.70 9.52
C SER A 315 -26.09 10.45 8.27
N ALA A 316 -25.32 9.81 7.39
CA ALA A 316 -24.78 10.47 6.22
C ALA A 316 -25.83 10.68 5.11
N ASP A 317 -26.02 11.95 4.75
CA ASP A 317 -26.59 12.37 3.47
C ASP A 317 -25.52 12.15 2.38
N ILE A 318 -25.84 11.41 1.32
CA ILE A 318 -24.85 10.83 0.39
C ILE A 318 -24.36 11.91 -0.59
N GLY A 319 -23.28 12.62 -0.24
CA GLY A 319 -22.68 13.73 -1.00
C GLY A 319 -21.46 13.41 -1.86
N ALA A 320 -21.07 12.13 -2.02
CA ALA A 320 -19.80 11.73 -2.65
C ALA A 320 -19.58 12.26 -4.10
N GLY A 321 -20.65 12.62 -4.83
CA GLY A 321 -20.53 13.21 -6.17
C GLY A 321 -19.98 14.64 -6.19
N GLN A 322 -20.36 15.48 -5.22
CA GLN A 322 -19.94 16.89 -5.18
C GLN A 322 -18.44 17.05 -4.90
N GLU A 323 -17.87 16.21 -4.04
CA GLU A 323 -16.44 16.26 -3.72
C GLU A 323 -15.56 15.84 -4.91
N VAL A 324 -16.00 14.85 -5.70
CA VAL A 324 -15.29 14.41 -6.91
C VAL A 324 -15.34 15.50 -7.98
N ASP A 325 -16.48 16.15 -8.17
CA ASP A 325 -16.64 17.24 -9.14
C ASP A 325 -15.78 18.47 -8.76
N GLN A 326 -15.73 18.82 -7.46
CA GLN A 326 -14.86 19.89 -6.95
C GLN A 326 -13.38 19.57 -7.20
N ARG A 327 -12.90 18.40 -6.77
CA ARG A 327 -11.50 17.99 -6.99
C ARG A 327 -11.15 17.87 -8.48
N GLY A 328 -12.10 17.45 -9.31
CA GLY A 328 -11.94 17.39 -10.77
C GLY A 328 -11.77 18.78 -11.41
N THR A 329 -12.47 19.79 -10.87
CA THR A 329 -12.36 21.19 -11.30
C THR A 329 -11.00 21.75 -10.92
N SER A 330 -10.61 21.64 -9.64
CA SER A 330 -9.29 22.07 -9.14
C SER A 330 -8.14 21.42 -9.92
N LEU A 331 -8.25 20.12 -10.22
CA LEU A 331 -7.25 19.41 -11.04
C LEU A 331 -7.12 19.99 -12.45
N THR A 332 -8.24 20.41 -13.05
CA THR A 332 -8.26 21.00 -14.39
C THR A 332 -7.64 22.40 -14.38
N GLU A 333 -7.87 23.18 -13.32
CA GLU A 333 -7.33 24.53 -13.15
C GLU A 333 -5.80 24.53 -13.05
N ILE A 334 -5.21 23.53 -12.39
CA ILE A 334 -3.75 23.36 -12.32
C ILE A 334 -3.16 22.66 -13.57
N GLY A 335 -3.98 22.42 -14.60
CA GLY A 335 -3.57 21.89 -15.90
C GLY A 335 -3.48 20.36 -15.99
N GLY A 336 -4.08 19.64 -15.05
CA GLY A 336 -4.18 18.18 -15.07
C GLY A 336 -5.50 17.66 -15.63
N SER A 337 -5.64 16.33 -15.65
CA SER A 337 -6.91 15.69 -15.99
C SER A 337 -7.10 14.35 -15.28
N ILE A 338 -8.35 13.97 -15.03
CA ILE A 338 -8.71 12.67 -14.44
C ILE A 338 -8.23 11.52 -15.35
N ALA A 339 -8.31 11.69 -16.67
CA ALA A 339 -7.85 10.70 -17.63
C ALA A 339 -6.33 10.47 -17.56
N GLU A 340 -5.56 11.55 -17.38
CA GLU A 340 -4.11 11.46 -17.17
C GLU A 340 -3.77 10.75 -15.85
N LEU A 341 -4.44 11.11 -14.75
CA LEU A 341 -4.29 10.41 -13.47
C LEU A 341 -4.64 8.92 -13.60
N PHE A 342 -5.72 8.60 -14.32
CA PHE A 342 -6.09 7.22 -14.60
C PHE A 342 -4.99 6.46 -15.33
N VAL A 343 -4.41 7.07 -16.36
CA VAL A 343 -3.30 6.46 -17.11
C VAL A 343 -2.09 6.24 -16.22
N LYS A 344 -1.71 7.24 -15.41
CA LYS A 344 -0.54 7.15 -14.53
C LYS A 344 -0.69 6.11 -13.43
N MET A 345 -1.89 6.01 -12.83
CA MET A 345 -2.09 5.25 -11.58
C MET A 345 -2.80 3.90 -11.76
N PHE A 346 -3.53 3.70 -12.88
CA PHE A 346 -4.44 2.56 -13.01
C PHE A 346 -4.35 1.82 -14.34
N LEU A 347 -3.65 2.33 -15.36
CA LEU A 347 -3.62 1.69 -16.68
C LEU A 347 -2.96 0.30 -16.64
N ASP A 348 -1.88 0.13 -15.90
CA ASP A 348 -1.23 -1.16 -15.70
C ASP A 348 -2.18 -2.16 -15.03
N ALA A 349 -2.80 -1.77 -13.92
CA ALA A 349 -3.79 -2.58 -13.22
C ALA A 349 -5.01 -2.91 -14.12
N ALA A 350 -5.47 -1.94 -14.92
CA ALA A 350 -6.58 -2.12 -15.84
C ALA A 350 -6.25 -3.11 -16.97
N VAL A 351 -5.04 -3.02 -17.54
CA VAL A 351 -4.57 -3.97 -18.57
C VAL A 351 -4.44 -5.38 -17.98
N ILE A 352 -3.84 -5.52 -16.80
CA ILE A 352 -3.71 -6.82 -16.12
C ILE A 352 -5.09 -7.38 -15.75
N GLY A 353 -5.99 -6.53 -15.23
CA GLY A 353 -7.36 -6.90 -14.91
C GLY A 353 -8.15 -7.34 -16.13
N LEU A 354 -8.01 -6.65 -17.26
CA LEU A 354 -8.64 -7.02 -18.53
C LEU A 354 -8.13 -8.37 -19.04
N VAL A 355 -6.81 -8.59 -19.01
CA VAL A 355 -6.20 -9.87 -19.42
C VAL A 355 -6.69 -11.01 -18.53
N ALA A 356 -6.73 -10.81 -17.21
CA ALA A 356 -7.23 -11.80 -16.26
C ALA A 356 -8.74 -12.08 -16.46
N GLY A 357 -9.55 -11.03 -16.63
CA GLY A 357 -11.00 -11.14 -16.83
C GLY A 357 -11.35 -11.85 -18.15
N LEU A 358 -10.70 -11.48 -19.25
CA LEU A 358 -10.84 -12.18 -20.53
C LEU A 358 -10.42 -13.64 -20.40
N PHE A 359 -9.33 -13.93 -19.70
CA PHE A 359 -8.87 -15.30 -19.47
C PHE A 359 -9.87 -16.14 -18.67
N VAL A 360 -10.47 -15.59 -17.60
CA VAL A 360 -11.56 -16.23 -16.86
C VAL A 360 -12.73 -16.54 -17.80
N LEU A 361 -13.15 -15.56 -18.61
CA LEU A 361 -14.26 -15.71 -19.55
C LEU A 361 -13.99 -16.81 -20.59
N VAL A 362 -12.83 -16.79 -21.27
CA VAL A 362 -12.51 -17.82 -22.28
C VAL A 362 -12.32 -19.20 -21.66
N THR A 363 -11.92 -19.28 -20.40
CA THR A 363 -11.85 -20.54 -19.64
C THR A 363 -13.25 -21.10 -19.40
N TRP A 364 -14.22 -20.27 -19.01
CA TRP A 364 -15.61 -20.69 -18.82
C TRP A 364 -16.33 -21.09 -20.11
N ILE A 365 -15.98 -20.47 -21.24
CA ILE A 365 -16.51 -20.84 -22.56
C ILE A 365 -15.84 -22.14 -23.09
N GLY A 366 -14.75 -22.60 -22.46
CA GLY A 366 -14.03 -23.81 -22.88
C GLY A 366 -13.13 -23.59 -24.10
N TRP A 367 -12.74 -22.34 -24.38
CA TRP A 367 -11.84 -22.00 -25.49
C TRP A 367 -10.36 -22.13 -25.12
N THR A 368 -10.06 -22.42 -23.87
CA THR A 368 -8.69 -22.64 -23.41
C THR A 368 -8.31 -24.12 -23.48
N ARG A 369 -7.01 -24.41 -23.59
CA ARG A 369 -6.44 -25.77 -23.43
C ARG A 369 -5.85 -25.96 -22.03
N THR A 370 -6.33 -25.17 -21.07
CA THR A 370 -5.90 -25.23 -19.67
C THR A 370 -6.24 -26.60 -19.10
N ASP A 371 -5.38 -27.13 -18.23
CA ASP A 371 -5.70 -28.37 -17.55
C ASP A 371 -6.94 -28.21 -16.66
N ARG A 372 -7.57 -29.33 -16.31
CA ARG A 372 -8.81 -29.33 -15.52
C ARG A 372 -8.60 -28.73 -14.13
N GLU A 373 -7.41 -28.92 -13.56
CA GLU A 373 -7.05 -28.43 -12.24
C GLU A 373 -6.92 -26.90 -12.22
N ALA A 374 -6.11 -26.30 -13.11
CA ALA A 374 -5.97 -24.85 -13.15
C ALA A 374 -7.28 -24.17 -13.58
N SER A 375 -8.06 -24.76 -14.48
CA SER A 375 -9.40 -24.25 -14.83
C SER A 375 -10.34 -24.20 -13.61
N THR A 376 -10.21 -25.17 -12.68
CA THR A 376 -10.95 -25.17 -11.42
C THR A 376 -10.52 -24.03 -10.50
N PHE A 377 -9.22 -23.80 -10.35
CA PHE A 377 -8.71 -22.66 -9.58
C PHE A 377 -9.12 -21.31 -10.19
N VAL A 378 -9.01 -21.15 -11.51
CA VAL A 378 -9.49 -19.96 -12.23
C VAL A 378 -10.97 -19.73 -11.96
N THR A 379 -11.78 -20.79 -11.94
CA THR A 379 -13.20 -20.72 -11.59
C THR A 379 -13.42 -20.29 -10.14
N TYR A 380 -12.68 -20.85 -9.19
CA TYR A 380 -12.75 -20.46 -7.77
C TYR A 380 -12.44 -18.98 -7.57
N PHE A 381 -11.30 -18.50 -8.05
CA PHE A 381 -10.91 -17.11 -7.88
C PHE A 381 -11.79 -16.16 -8.72
N GLY A 382 -12.14 -16.55 -9.94
CA GLY A 382 -13.05 -15.77 -10.80
C GLY A 382 -14.44 -15.57 -10.19
N LEU A 383 -15.02 -16.62 -9.59
CA LEU A 383 -16.30 -16.51 -8.89
C LEU A 383 -16.17 -15.80 -7.54
N ALA A 384 -15.04 -15.95 -6.83
CA ALA A 384 -14.78 -15.21 -5.60
C ALA A 384 -14.66 -13.69 -5.80
N LEU A 385 -14.27 -13.23 -7.01
CA LEU A 385 -14.29 -11.82 -7.36
C LEU A 385 -15.71 -11.21 -7.39
N VAL A 386 -16.76 -12.01 -7.55
CA VAL A 386 -18.15 -11.51 -7.57
C VAL A 386 -18.57 -10.90 -6.22
N PRO A 387 -18.56 -11.62 -5.08
CA PRO A 387 -18.89 -11.01 -3.80
C PRO A 387 -17.90 -9.91 -3.39
N LEU A 388 -16.61 -10.03 -3.73
CA LEU A 388 -15.63 -8.97 -3.50
C LEU A 388 -15.94 -7.69 -4.30
N GLY A 389 -16.42 -7.84 -5.54
CA GLY A 389 -16.88 -6.74 -6.39
C GLY A 389 -18.19 -6.13 -5.91
N ILE A 390 -19.10 -6.93 -5.34
CA ILE A 390 -20.31 -6.42 -4.68
C ILE A 390 -19.93 -5.58 -3.46
N MET A 391 -18.99 -6.05 -2.63
CA MET A 391 -18.48 -5.25 -1.50
C MET A 391 -17.86 -3.93 -1.97
N PHE A 392 -17.08 -3.97 -3.04
CA PHE A 392 -16.55 -2.76 -3.66
C PHE A 392 -17.67 -1.79 -4.07
N ALA A 393 -18.70 -2.26 -4.78
CA ALA A 393 -19.81 -1.42 -5.23
C ALA A 393 -20.58 -0.80 -4.05
N LEU A 394 -20.82 -1.57 -2.99
CA LEU A 394 -21.45 -1.07 -1.77
C LEU A 394 -20.61 0.01 -1.08
N TYR A 395 -19.30 -0.20 -0.95
CA TYR A 395 -18.41 0.82 -0.41
C TYR A 395 -18.29 2.03 -1.31
N PHE A 396 -18.32 1.87 -2.63
CA PHE A 396 -18.20 2.99 -3.56
C PHE A 396 -19.37 3.97 -3.41
N VAL A 397 -20.58 3.47 -3.12
CA VAL A 397 -21.77 4.29 -2.88
C VAL A 397 -21.70 5.01 -1.52
N GLY A 398 -21.19 4.35 -0.48
CA GLY A 398 -21.21 4.91 0.89
C GLY A 398 -19.94 5.63 1.34
N THR A 399 -18.76 5.06 1.06
CA THR A 399 -17.43 5.52 1.53
C THR A 399 -16.35 5.23 0.47
N PRO A 400 -16.12 6.13 -0.51
CA PRO A 400 -15.20 5.89 -1.63
C PRO A 400 -13.80 5.41 -1.21
N THR A 401 -13.23 5.95 -0.13
CA THR A 401 -11.95 5.51 0.43
C THR A 401 -11.93 4.01 0.77
N MET A 402 -13.01 3.48 1.35
CA MET A 402 -13.12 2.04 1.66
C MET A 402 -13.23 1.20 0.38
N ALA A 403 -13.84 1.75 -0.67
CA ALA A 403 -13.89 1.11 -1.98
C ALA A 403 -12.49 0.97 -2.57
N PHE A 404 -11.66 2.01 -2.53
CA PHE A 404 -10.28 1.93 -3.03
C PHE A 404 -9.37 1.01 -2.18
N ARG A 405 -9.63 0.87 -0.87
CA ARG A 405 -9.01 -0.20 -0.05
C ARG A 405 -9.42 -1.59 -0.51
N GLN A 406 -10.69 -1.77 -0.89
CA GLN A 406 -11.19 -3.04 -1.43
C GLN A 406 -10.58 -3.38 -2.79
N VAL A 407 -10.40 -2.38 -3.65
CA VAL A 407 -9.70 -2.53 -4.94
C VAL A 407 -8.27 -3.02 -4.72
N GLY A 408 -7.57 -2.53 -3.70
CA GLY A 408 -6.23 -3.03 -3.33
C GLY A 408 -6.21 -4.54 -3.09
N PHE A 409 -7.22 -5.11 -2.42
CA PHE A 409 -7.33 -6.57 -2.24
C PHE A 409 -7.62 -7.29 -3.56
N ILE A 410 -8.52 -6.76 -4.38
CA ILE A 410 -8.82 -7.31 -5.71
C ILE A 410 -7.56 -7.34 -6.58
N TYR A 411 -6.72 -6.31 -6.52
CA TYR A 411 -5.44 -6.25 -7.23
C TYR A 411 -4.44 -7.33 -6.79
N VAL A 412 -4.48 -7.79 -5.54
CA VAL A 412 -3.69 -8.97 -5.13
C VAL A 412 -4.16 -10.23 -5.86
N VAL A 413 -5.47 -10.46 -5.94
CA VAL A 413 -6.03 -11.61 -6.67
C VAL A 413 -5.73 -11.50 -8.17
N LEU A 414 -5.87 -10.30 -8.74
CA LEU A 414 -5.54 -10.03 -10.14
C LEU A 414 -4.05 -10.15 -10.46
N THR A 415 -3.15 -9.89 -9.50
CA THR A 415 -1.71 -10.12 -9.67
C THR A 415 -1.44 -11.62 -9.92
N ILE A 416 -2.09 -12.49 -9.14
CA ILE A 416 -1.93 -13.95 -9.25
C ILE A 416 -2.61 -14.47 -10.53
N LEU A 417 -3.88 -14.11 -10.75
CA LEU A 417 -4.63 -14.56 -11.94
C LEU A 417 -4.05 -13.98 -13.23
N GLY A 418 -3.59 -12.73 -13.22
CA GLY A 418 -2.94 -12.06 -14.34
C GLY A 418 -1.67 -12.80 -14.76
N GLY A 419 -0.85 -13.25 -13.80
CA GLY A 419 0.31 -14.07 -14.10
C GLY A 419 -0.03 -15.39 -14.81
N VAL A 420 -1.09 -16.08 -14.36
CA VAL A 420 -1.61 -17.29 -15.02
C VAL A 420 -2.12 -16.95 -16.43
N ALA A 421 -2.97 -15.93 -16.56
CA ALA A 421 -3.56 -15.50 -17.83
C ALA A 421 -2.49 -15.12 -18.87
N LEU A 422 -1.47 -14.37 -18.45
CA LEU A 422 -0.35 -13.98 -19.31
C LEU A 422 0.46 -15.19 -19.78
N ALA A 423 0.69 -16.19 -18.93
CA ALA A 423 1.39 -17.41 -19.34
C ALA A 423 0.66 -18.15 -20.46
N HIS A 424 -0.67 -18.22 -20.38
CA HIS A 424 -1.52 -18.79 -21.44
C HIS A 424 -1.53 -17.91 -22.70
N ALA A 425 -1.60 -16.59 -22.56
CA ALA A 425 -1.54 -15.65 -23.69
C ALA A 425 -0.22 -15.76 -24.46
N ILE A 426 0.91 -15.81 -23.75
CA ILE A 426 2.25 -15.97 -24.34
C ILE A 426 2.37 -17.34 -25.03
N THR A 427 1.88 -18.40 -24.38
CA THR A 427 1.87 -19.75 -24.98
C THR A 427 1.01 -19.79 -26.24
N GLY A 428 -0.14 -19.13 -26.25
CA GLY A 428 -1.02 -18.96 -27.41
C GLY A 428 -0.33 -18.20 -28.54
N LEU A 429 0.32 -17.07 -28.23
CA LEU A 429 1.07 -16.25 -29.18
C LEU A 429 2.22 -17.03 -29.84
N SER A 430 2.87 -17.93 -29.09
CA SER A 430 3.95 -18.79 -29.61
C SER A 430 3.51 -19.80 -30.68
N ARG A 431 2.22 -19.86 -31.02
CA ARG A 431 1.70 -20.60 -32.18
C ARG A 431 1.82 -19.82 -33.48
N TYR A 432 1.85 -18.49 -33.41
CA TYR A 432 1.92 -17.59 -34.57
C TYR A 432 3.34 -17.05 -34.80
N ILE A 433 4.12 -16.90 -33.73
CA ILE A 433 5.52 -16.47 -33.78
C ILE A 433 6.42 -17.43 -32.99
N THR A 434 7.73 -17.32 -33.18
CA THR A 434 8.68 -18.19 -32.45
C THR A 434 8.57 -17.96 -30.94
N ARG A 435 8.81 -19.01 -30.13
CA ARG A 435 8.79 -18.89 -28.65
C ARG A 435 9.70 -17.76 -28.14
N PRO A 436 10.94 -17.59 -28.62
CA PRO A 436 11.76 -16.44 -28.24
C PRO A 436 11.12 -15.10 -28.64
N GLY A 437 10.47 -15.02 -29.80
CA GLY A 437 9.73 -13.84 -30.24
C GLY A 437 8.54 -13.51 -29.32
N ALA A 438 7.73 -14.50 -28.95
CA ALA A 438 6.61 -14.32 -28.02
C ALA A 438 7.10 -13.85 -26.64
N ASN A 439 8.18 -14.45 -26.13
CA ASN A 439 8.80 -14.03 -24.88
C ASN A 439 9.31 -12.59 -24.97
N ALA A 440 9.97 -12.20 -26.07
CA ALA A 440 10.48 -10.84 -26.24
C ALA A 440 9.35 -9.80 -26.28
N VAL A 441 8.29 -10.05 -27.06
CA VAL A 441 7.10 -9.18 -27.11
C VAL A 441 6.48 -9.03 -25.71
N ALA A 442 6.32 -10.15 -24.99
CA ALA A 442 5.78 -10.13 -23.65
C ALA A 442 6.69 -9.38 -22.65
N SER A 443 8.01 -9.60 -22.72
CA SER A 443 8.98 -8.88 -21.88
C SER A 443 8.96 -7.38 -22.14
N ILE A 444 8.81 -6.93 -23.39
CA ILE A 444 8.70 -5.50 -23.72
C ILE A 444 7.39 -4.94 -23.17
N GLY A 445 6.25 -5.58 -23.46
CA GLY A 445 4.94 -5.12 -23.01
C GLY A 445 4.84 -5.05 -21.48
N LEU A 446 5.26 -6.12 -20.79
CA LEU A 446 5.30 -6.15 -19.33
C LEU A 446 6.36 -5.22 -18.75
N GLY A 447 7.47 -4.99 -19.44
CA GLY A 447 8.48 -4.00 -19.05
C GLY A 447 7.94 -2.58 -19.06
N VAL A 448 7.13 -2.22 -20.07
CA VAL A 448 6.46 -0.90 -20.13
C VAL A 448 5.46 -0.74 -18.99
N LEU A 449 4.61 -1.74 -18.74
CA LEU A 449 3.66 -1.72 -17.62
C LEU A 449 4.39 -1.68 -16.27
N LEU A 450 5.53 -2.35 -16.16
CA LEU A 450 6.37 -2.33 -14.96
C LEU A 450 6.93 -0.94 -14.68
N VAL A 451 7.41 -0.23 -15.70
CA VAL A 451 7.85 1.16 -15.52
C VAL A 451 6.69 2.03 -15.05
N LEU A 452 5.50 1.86 -15.63
CA LEU A 452 4.31 2.61 -15.24
C LEU A 452 3.94 2.38 -13.77
N GLY A 453 3.83 1.13 -13.33
CA GLY A 453 3.50 0.82 -11.93
C GLY A 453 4.55 1.32 -10.94
N LEU A 454 5.84 1.24 -11.29
CA LEU A 454 6.93 1.70 -10.41
C LEU A 454 7.01 3.24 -10.29
N LEU A 455 6.57 4.00 -11.30
CA LEU A 455 6.55 5.46 -11.29
C LEU A 455 5.53 6.05 -10.31
N THR A 456 4.60 5.23 -9.80
CA THR A 456 3.58 5.65 -8.83
C THR A 456 3.59 4.83 -7.55
N VAL A 457 4.66 4.12 -7.22
CA VAL A 457 4.78 3.45 -5.90
C VAL A 457 4.72 4.45 -4.74
N TYR A 458 5.35 5.62 -4.91
CA TYR A 458 5.29 6.74 -3.97
C TYR A 458 4.51 7.91 -4.56
N ALA A 459 3.85 8.67 -3.69
CA ALA A 459 3.33 9.97 -4.04
C ALA A 459 4.45 10.89 -4.54
N SER A 460 4.16 11.62 -5.61
CA SER A 460 5.04 12.66 -6.16
C SER A 460 4.20 13.65 -6.99
N PRO A 461 4.77 14.82 -7.37
CA PRO A 461 4.07 15.81 -8.20
C PRO A 461 3.58 15.23 -9.54
N LEU A 462 4.11 14.09 -9.98
CA LEU A 462 3.60 13.34 -11.14
C LEU A 462 2.09 13.06 -11.02
N ILE A 463 1.59 12.81 -9.81
CA ILE A 463 0.17 12.54 -9.52
C ILE A 463 -0.46 13.65 -8.67
N TYR A 464 0.08 14.87 -8.74
CA TYR A 464 -0.40 16.06 -8.01
C TYR A 464 -0.45 15.88 -6.48
N SER A 465 0.45 15.08 -5.94
CA SER A 465 0.60 14.88 -4.50
C SER A 465 2.08 14.81 -4.17
N PRO A 466 2.68 15.80 -3.49
CA PRO A 466 4.08 15.70 -3.10
C PRO A 466 4.31 14.55 -2.11
N THR A 467 5.56 14.16 -1.91
CA THR A 467 5.86 13.09 -0.94
C THR A 467 5.52 13.54 0.48
N GLN A 468 5.22 12.59 1.34
CA GLN A 468 5.08 12.83 2.77
C GLN A 468 6.41 12.56 3.51
N HIS A 469 7.53 13.02 2.95
CA HIS A 469 8.83 12.98 3.62
C HIS A 469 8.76 13.86 4.88
N VAL A 470 8.98 13.25 6.05
CA VAL A 470 9.18 13.97 7.30
C VAL A 470 10.68 14.13 7.49
N THR A 471 11.16 15.36 7.56
CA THR A 471 12.57 15.70 7.74
C THR A 471 12.93 15.86 9.22
N ASP A 472 14.23 15.92 9.52
CA ASP A 472 14.70 16.21 10.88
C ASP A 472 14.32 17.62 11.32
N GLU A 473 14.48 18.62 10.45
CA GLU A 473 14.14 20.02 10.75
C GLU A 473 12.64 20.20 10.97
N GLN A 474 11.79 19.61 10.13
CA GLN A 474 10.34 19.67 10.32
C GLN A 474 9.93 18.97 11.63
N PHE A 475 10.50 17.80 11.92
CA PHE A 475 10.18 17.05 13.14
C PHE A 475 10.63 17.80 14.41
N SER A 476 11.83 18.40 14.39
CA SER A 476 12.37 19.19 15.50
C SER A 476 11.63 20.51 15.69
N GLY A 477 11.14 21.12 14.60
CA GLY A 477 10.29 22.30 14.64
C GLY A 477 9.00 22.04 15.42
N TYR A 478 8.28 20.97 15.07
CA TYR A 478 7.08 20.56 15.83
C TYR A 478 7.38 20.17 17.29
N GLU A 479 8.49 19.46 17.54
CA GLU A 479 8.92 19.13 18.91
C GLU A 479 9.12 20.41 19.75
N SER A 480 9.85 21.39 19.20
CA SER A 480 10.06 22.68 19.86
C SER A 480 8.76 23.45 20.09
N SER A 481 7.85 23.43 19.11
CA SER A 481 6.53 24.05 19.20
C SER A 481 5.70 23.49 20.33
N PHE A 482 5.64 22.16 20.48
CA PHE A 482 4.84 21.56 21.55
C PHE A 482 5.48 21.73 22.93
N GLU A 483 6.81 21.82 23.02
CA GLU A 483 7.51 22.00 24.30
C GLU A 483 7.44 23.43 24.87
N HIS A 484 7.50 24.45 24.02
CA HIS A 484 7.81 25.83 24.46
C HIS A 484 6.63 26.80 24.41
N THR A 485 5.45 26.34 24.03
CA THR A 485 4.31 27.21 23.76
C THR A 485 3.35 27.25 24.94
N ALA A 486 2.89 28.46 25.30
CA ALA A 486 2.02 28.68 26.45
C ALA A 486 0.55 28.88 26.04
N GLY A 487 -0.36 28.17 26.71
CA GLY A 487 -1.80 28.46 26.72
C GLY A 487 -2.66 27.53 25.84
N ASP A 488 -3.99 27.71 25.93
CA ASP A 488 -5.02 26.91 25.25
C ASP A 488 -5.21 27.29 23.76
N GLN A 489 -4.19 27.84 23.10
CA GLN A 489 -4.30 28.26 21.70
C GLN A 489 -4.11 27.07 20.74
N PRO A 490 -4.98 26.89 19.74
CA PRO A 490 -4.87 25.80 18.79
C PRO A 490 -3.69 25.98 17.82
N TYR A 491 -3.08 24.86 17.43
CA TYR A 491 -2.13 24.78 16.32
C TYR A 491 -2.88 24.56 15.01
N VAL A 492 -2.48 25.26 13.95
CA VAL A 492 -3.06 25.15 12.62
C VAL A 492 -1.99 25.06 11.56
N GLY A 493 -2.26 24.34 10.48
CA GLY A 493 -1.42 24.29 9.29
C GLY A 493 -2.19 24.66 8.03
N LEU A 494 -1.47 24.76 6.91
CA LEU A 494 -2.03 25.11 5.60
C LEU A 494 -2.72 23.94 4.89
N GLY A 495 -3.37 23.05 5.64
CA GLY A 495 -4.11 21.90 5.08
C GLY A 495 -3.68 20.54 5.64
N TYR A 496 -2.52 20.45 6.29
CA TYR A 496 -2.19 19.32 7.17
C TYR A 496 -2.33 19.74 8.64
N ASP A 497 -2.91 18.86 9.45
CA ASP A 497 -3.18 19.18 10.85
C ASP A 497 -1.98 18.81 11.75
N PRO A 498 -1.42 19.78 12.50
CA PRO A 498 -0.27 19.59 13.38
C PRO A 498 -0.40 18.44 14.39
N TYR A 499 -1.62 18.06 14.81
CA TYR A 499 -1.77 17.06 15.88
C TYR A 499 -1.16 15.68 15.55
N ARG A 500 -1.00 15.35 14.27
CA ARG A 500 -0.36 14.09 13.88
C ARG A 500 1.11 14.04 14.29
N TYR A 501 1.80 15.19 14.28
CA TYR A 501 3.16 15.29 14.79
C TYR A 501 3.18 15.11 16.31
N ASP A 502 2.23 15.69 17.03
CA ASP A 502 2.08 15.48 18.47
C ASP A 502 1.94 13.98 18.78
N HIS A 503 1.03 13.27 18.11
CA HIS A 503 0.91 11.81 18.26
C HIS A 503 2.26 11.08 18.07
N GLY A 504 3.02 11.44 17.03
CA GLY A 504 4.29 10.78 16.71
C GLY A 504 5.42 11.08 17.70
N ILE A 505 5.46 12.30 18.23
CA ILE A 505 6.46 12.78 19.20
C ILE A 505 6.11 12.26 20.60
N ASN A 506 4.85 12.35 20.99
CA ASN A 506 4.44 12.22 22.38
C ASN A 506 3.80 10.87 22.72
N GLY A 507 3.39 10.09 21.73
CA GLY A 507 2.52 8.95 21.96
C GLY A 507 1.08 9.40 22.24
N LEU A 508 0.20 8.46 22.59
CA LEU A 508 -1.23 8.71 22.77
C LEU A 508 -1.74 8.36 24.17
N GLU A 509 -1.10 7.44 24.89
CA GLU A 509 -1.60 6.96 26.20
C GLU A 509 -0.76 7.42 27.40
N GLY A 510 0.46 7.93 27.16
CA GLY A 510 1.45 8.17 28.20
C GLY A 510 1.45 9.55 28.85
N GLN A 511 0.53 10.44 28.49
CA GLN A 511 0.60 11.85 28.85
C GLN A 511 -0.37 12.23 29.98
N GLU A 512 0.07 13.16 30.86
CA GLU A 512 -0.80 13.77 31.89
C GLU A 512 -1.84 14.71 31.25
N GLU A 513 -1.45 15.41 30.19
CA GLU A 513 -2.33 16.17 29.32
C GLU A 513 -2.72 15.29 28.12
N ALA A 514 -3.98 15.34 27.69
CA ALA A 514 -4.39 14.53 26.55
C ALA A 514 -3.61 14.99 25.29
N PRO A 515 -3.14 14.06 24.44
CA PRO A 515 -2.53 14.42 23.17
C PRO A 515 -3.48 15.32 22.40
N LEU A 516 -2.93 16.19 21.56
CA LEU A 516 -3.71 17.04 20.68
C LEU A 516 -4.61 16.13 19.86
N SER A 517 -5.91 16.26 20.08
CA SER A 517 -6.91 15.46 19.39
C SER A 517 -7.91 16.40 18.77
N GLY A 518 -7.88 16.50 17.44
CA GLY A 518 -8.79 17.38 16.70
C GLY A 518 -8.63 18.86 17.03
N ALA A 519 -7.39 19.38 17.15
CA ALA A 519 -7.14 20.81 17.32
C ALA A 519 -7.75 21.66 16.17
N ALA A 520 -7.98 21.09 14.98
CA ALA A 520 -8.78 21.72 13.93
C ALA A 520 -10.29 21.86 14.22
N PHE A 521 -10.85 21.27 15.28
CA PHE A 521 -12.27 21.47 15.60
C PHE A 521 -12.54 22.84 16.25
N SER A 522 -11.57 23.43 16.95
CA SER A 522 -11.69 24.78 17.52
C SER A 522 -11.37 25.87 16.50
N SER A 523 -10.25 25.75 15.77
CA SER A 523 -9.81 26.75 14.77
C SER A 523 -10.37 26.54 13.36
N GLY A 524 -10.80 25.33 13.00
CA GLY A 524 -11.29 24.99 11.66
C GLY A 524 -10.19 24.66 10.64
N THR A 525 -10.62 24.40 9.40
CA THR A 525 -9.73 24.41 8.23
C THR A 525 -9.46 25.84 7.80
N VAL A 526 -8.32 26.08 7.16
CA VAL A 526 -7.99 27.40 6.59
C VAL A 526 -9.12 27.89 5.67
N ASP A 527 -9.56 29.12 5.87
CA ASP A 527 -10.34 29.87 4.88
C ASP A 527 -9.36 30.42 3.84
N ALA A 528 -9.18 29.68 2.74
CA ALA A 528 -8.18 30.00 1.72
C ALA A 528 -8.41 31.36 1.08
N GLU A 529 -9.66 31.79 0.86
CA GLU A 529 -9.96 33.11 0.29
C GLU A 529 -9.48 34.24 1.20
N ARG A 530 -9.67 34.10 2.52
CA ARG A 530 -9.18 35.09 3.49
C ARG A 530 -7.67 35.06 3.62
N PHE A 531 -7.09 33.87 3.66
CA PHE A 531 -5.65 33.70 3.75
C PHE A 531 -4.95 34.33 2.53
N GLU A 532 -5.45 34.05 1.33
CA GLU A 532 -4.96 34.63 0.07
C GLU A 532 -5.11 36.16 0.03
N ALA A 533 -6.19 36.70 0.60
CA ALA A 533 -6.40 38.14 0.71
C ALA A 533 -5.50 38.83 1.75
N GLY A 534 -4.62 38.09 2.44
CA GLY A 534 -3.76 38.61 3.51
C GLY A 534 -4.50 38.85 4.84
N ASN A 535 -5.71 38.31 5.00
CA ASN A 535 -6.47 38.36 6.26
C ASN A 535 -6.19 37.12 7.09
N TYR A 536 -4.98 37.04 7.66
CA TYR A 536 -4.57 35.90 8.47
C TYR A 536 -5.41 35.79 9.75
N SER A 537 -5.55 36.86 10.53
CA SER A 537 -6.35 36.91 11.75
C SER A 537 -7.79 36.36 11.61
N GLY A 538 -8.39 36.53 10.42
CA GLY A 538 -9.71 36.01 10.08
C GLY A 538 -9.74 34.64 9.40
N ALA A 539 -8.59 34.04 9.05
CA ALA A 539 -8.50 32.82 8.25
C ALA A 539 -8.87 31.54 9.02
N TYR A 540 -8.82 31.57 10.36
CA TYR A 540 -9.13 30.42 11.21
C TYR A 540 -10.16 30.78 12.29
N ARG A 541 -11.43 30.93 11.86
CA ARG A 541 -12.62 31.15 12.71
C ARG A 541 -12.54 32.31 13.73
N GLY A 542 -11.60 33.24 13.55
CA GLY A 542 -11.44 34.41 14.42
C GLY A 542 -11.02 34.08 15.85
N VAL A 543 -10.23 33.01 16.04
CA VAL A 543 -9.56 32.71 17.31
C VAL A 543 -8.08 33.06 17.22
N ASP A 544 -7.39 33.26 18.34
CA ASP A 544 -5.93 33.31 18.35
C ASP A 544 -5.37 31.89 18.12
N TYR A 545 -4.32 31.75 17.33
CA TYR A 545 -3.77 30.44 16.97
C TYR A 545 -2.26 30.47 16.67
N TYR A 546 -1.65 29.29 16.68
CA TYR A 546 -0.29 29.06 16.20
C TYR A 546 -0.31 28.48 14.79
N LEU A 547 0.08 29.26 13.79
CA LEU A 547 0.21 28.82 12.41
C LEU A 547 1.58 28.20 12.19
N THR A 548 1.59 26.95 11.76
CA THR A 548 2.78 26.22 11.36
C THR A 548 2.87 26.14 9.85
N ILE A 549 3.99 26.58 9.29
CA ILE A 549 4.30 26.50 7.87
C ILE A 549 5.58 25.71 7.74
N SER A 550 5.56 24.66 6.93
CA SER A 550 6.74 23.84 6.66
C SER A 550 7.11 23.84 5.19
N ALA A 551 8.34 23.40 4.87
CA ALA A 551 8.78 23.23 3.49
C ALA A 551 7.84 22.33 2.67
N PHE A 552 7.16 21.36 3.32
CA PHE A 552 6.10 20.58 2.70
C PHE A 552 4.90 21.43 2.28
N ASP A 553 4.43 22.30 3.16
CA ASP A 553 3.26 23.14 2.91
C ASP A 553 3.55 24.13 1.79
N GLU A 554 4.69 24.80 1.83
CA GLU A 554 5.15 25.70 0.76
C GLU A 554 5.20 24.95 -0.57
N THR A 555 5.90 23.81 -0.63
CA THR A 555 6.01 23.02 -1.86
C THR A 555 4.65 22.55 -2.37
N ARG A 556 3.74 22.14 -1.48
CA ARG A 556 2.41 21.68 -1.87
C ARG A 556 1.61 22.82 -2.50
N GLU A 557 1.52 23.96 -1.83
CA GLU A 557 0.70 25.08 -2.28
C GLU A 557 1.30 25.78 -3.52
N THR A 558 2.59 26.13 -3.48
CA THR A 558 3.19 27.00 -4.49
C THR A 558 3.72 26.23 -5.70
N GLU A 559 4.29 25.04 -5.51
CA GLU A 559 4.87 24.27 -6.63
C GLU A 559 3.90 23.24 -7.22
N VAL A 560 3.30 22.40 -6.36
CA VAL A 560 2.45 21.29 -6.84
C VAL A 560 1.05 21.78 -7.22
N TYR A 561 0.42 22.58 -6.37
CA TYR A 561 -0.88 23.19 -6.64
C TYR A 561 -0.77 24.52 -7.40
N ARG A 562 0.45 25.03 -7.61
CA ARG A 562 0.71 26.21 -8.45
C ARG A 562 -0.03 27.47 -7.99
N GLY A 563 -0.17 27.64 -6.67
CA GLY A 563 -0.87 28.77 -6.08
C GLY A 563 -2.38 28.77 -6.36
N LEU A 564 -3.00 27.58 -6.46
CA LEU A 564 -4.44 27.46 -6.76
C LEU A 564 -5.30 28.18 -5.72
N ASP A 565 -5.09 27.84 -4.45
CA ASP A 565 -5.86 28.37 -3.32
C ASP A 565 -5.03 29.36 -2.47
N ILE A 566 -3.71 29.15 -2.40
CA ILE A 566 -2.78 29.96 -1.60
C ILE A 566 -1.52 30.22 -2.42
N SER A 567 -1.26 31.48 -2.75
CA SER A 567 -0.12 31.96 -3.53
C SER A 567 1.17 32.04 -2.72
N GLU A 568 2.31 32.12 -3.42
CA GLU A 568 3.61 32.39 -2.81
C GLU A 568 3.62 33.75 -2.09
N GLU A 569 2.95 34.75 -2.65
CA GLU A 569 2.79 36.06 -2.01
C GLU A 569 1.97 35.96 -0.71
N ALA A 570 0.91 35.15 -0.68
CA ALA A 570 0.10 34.97 0.52
C ALA A 570 0.85 34.25 1.63
N VAL A 571 1.69 33.26 1.31
CA VAL A 571 2.56 32.60 2.31
C VAL A 571 3.61 33.58 2.82
N ALA A 572 4.32 34.29 1.94
CA ALA A 572 5.35 35.26 2.32
C ALA A 572 4.79 36.45 3.12
N GLY A 573 3.54 36.83 2.87
CA GLY A 573 2.88 37.94 3.55
C GLY A 573 2.73 37.73 5.05
N VAL A 574 2.67 36.47 5.53
CA VAL A 574 2.56 36.13 6.96
C VAL A 574 3.70 36.73 7.76
N GLU A 575 4.93 36.72 7.24
CA GLU A 575 6.10 37.27 7.92
C GLU A 575 6.03 38.79 8.10
N THR A 576 5.31 39.47 7.21
CA THR A 576 5.19 40.93 7.22
C THR A 576 3.92 41.43 7.89
N ASP A 577 3.00 40.54 8.24
CA ASP A 577 1.71 40.92 8.80
C ASP A 577 1.81 41.35 10.27
N PRO A 578 1.26 42.52 10.66
CA PRO A 578 1.34 43.00 12.03
C PRO A 578 0.65 42.11 13.08
N ALA A 579 -0.31 41.27 12.68
CA ALA A 579 -1.01 40.34 13.55
C ALA A 579 -0.28 39.00 13.72
N ALA A 580 0.72 38.70 12.89
CA ALA A 580 1.48 37.45 12.92
C ALA A 580 2.91 37.67 13.46
N ASN A 581 3.22 37.05 14.60
CA ASN A 581 4.55 37.12 15.20
C ASN A 581 5.27 35.79 15.03
N LYS A 582 6.40 35.77 14.33
CA LYS A 582 7.27 34.58 14.22
C LYS A 582 7.84 34.22 15.60
N VAL A 583 7.50 33.04 16.10
CA VAL A 583 7.86 32.57 17.45
C VAL A 583 8.88 31.43 17.43
N ILE A 584 8.83 30.56 16.42
CA ILE A 584 9.79 29.47 16.20
C ILE A 584 10.14 29.44 14.72
N SER A 585 11.41 29.19 14.38
CA SER A 585 11.86 29.05 13.00
C SER A 585 13.15 28.24 12.95
N ASN A 586 13.24 27.36 11.94
CA ASN A 586 14.46 26.72 11.46
C ASN A 586 14.44 26.71 9.92
N GLU A 587 15.31 25.91 9.29
CA GLU A 587 15.46 25.92 7.82
C GLU A 587 14.22 25.41 7.06
N GLU A 588 13.34 24.61 7.67
CA GLU A 588 12.21 23.96 6.97
C GLU A 588 10.87 24.07 7.70
N TYR A 589 10.83 24.82 8.80
CA TYR A 589 9.67 24.97 9.66
C TYR A 589 9.64 26.34 10.30
N GLU A 590 8.48 26.98 10.24
CA GLU A 590 8.19 28.24 10.89
C GLU A 590 6.87 28.14 11.66
N MET A 591 6.82 28.79 12.81
CA MET A 591 5.61 28.95 13.59
C MET A 591 5.36 30.42 13.90
N TYR A 592 4.13 30.84 13.68
CA TYR A 592 3.65 32.20 13.92
C TYR A 592 2.53 32.19 14.96
N ALA A 593 2.63 33.06 15.96
CA ALA A 593 1.52 33.37 16.84
C ALA A 593 0.66 34.46 16.16
N VAL A 594 -0.57 34.12 15.78
CA VAL A 594 -1.49 35.03 15.11
C VAL A 594 -2.59 35.45 16.06
N ALA A 595 -2.74 36.76 16.25
CA ALA A 595 -3.82 37.35 17.03
C ALA A 595 -5.06 37.56 16.14
N SER A 596 -6.22 37.14 16.63
CA SER A 596 -7.51 37.44 16.00
C SER A 596 -7.84 38.94 16.05
N GLU A 597 -8.67 39.40 15.12
CA GLU A 597 -9.22 40.76 15.20
C GLU A 597 -10.14 40.85 16.42
N SER A 598 -9.85 41.79 17.32
CA SER A 598 -10.63 42.07 18.54
C SER A 598 -12.02 42.62 18.26
#